data_AF-A0A1U8J9D2-F1
#
_entry.id   AF-A0A1U8J9D2-F1
#
_cell.length_a   1.000
_cell.length_b   1.000
_cell.length_c   1.000
_cell.angle_alpha   90.00
_cell.angle_beta   90.00
_cell.angle_gamma   90.00
#
_symmetry.space_group_name_H-M   'P 1'
#
loop_
_entity.id
_entity.type
_entity.pdbx_description
1 polymer ?
#
loop_
_entity_poly.entity_id
_entity_poly.type
_entity_poly.pdbx_seq_one_letter_code
_entity_poly.pdbx_strand_id
1 'polypeptide(L)'
;MFHVGQVVKCRVTGSSPASRHVNLSLQMRPVRISEDDMVKLGSIVSGVVEGLTSSAVVINVNSKAHLKGMIFNEHLADHHERAALLKSILKPGYKFDQLLVLVQGLVFLAWLFKLL
;
A
#
# COMPACT_ATOMS: atom_id res chain seq x y z
N MET A 1 13.63 -22.10 -0.16
CA MET A 1 13.18 -23.33 -0.84
C MET A 1 12.46 -24.17 0.20
N PHE A 2 11.22 -24.60 -0.04
CA PHE A 2 10.45 -25.38 0.94
C PHE A 2 10.69 -26.87 0.75
N HIS A 3 10.62 -27.64 1.84
CA HIS A 3 10.73 -29.11 1.80
C HIS A 3 9.45 -29.77 2.31
N VAL A 4 9.26 -31.04 1.96
CA VAL A 4 8.10 -31.83 2.38
C VAL A 4 8.12 -31.99 3.91
N GLY A 5 6.99 -31.72 4.56
CA GLY A 5 6.86 -31.76 6.02
C GLY A 5 7.19 -30.44 6.74
N GLN A 6 7.65 -29.41 6.02
CA GLN A 6 7.93 -28.11 6.61
C GLN A 6 6.65 -27.37 7.00
N VAL A 7 6.56 -26.90 8.24
CA VAL A 7 5.52 -25.96 8.68
C VAL A 7 5.87 -24.56 8.18
N VAL A 8 4.95 -23.94 7.44
CA VAL A 8 5.15 -22.61 6.86
C VAL A 8 3.99 -21.68 7.22
N LYS A 9 4.31 -20.40 7.45
CA LYS A 9 3.30 -19.36 7.67
C LYS A 9 2.71 -18.93 6.34
N CYS A 10 1.40 -19.03 6.20
CA CYS A 10 0.64 -18.64 5.02
C CYS A 10 -0.49 -17.66 5.37
N ARG A 11 -1.02 -16.96 4.37
CA ARG A 11 -2.14 -16.02 4.52
C ARG A 11 -3.39 -16.58 3.85
N VAL A 12 -4.52 -16.58 4.55
CA VAL A 12 -5.82 -16.92 3.96
C VAL A 12 -6.27 -15.78 3.04
N THR A 13 -6.58 -16.09 1.78
CA THR A 13 -7.08 -15.13 0.79
C THR A 13 -8.56 -15.31 0.49
N GLY A 14 -9.14 -16.46 0.84
CA GLY A 14 -10.56 -16.71 0.72
C GLY A 14 -10.96 -18.06 1.29
N SER A 15 -12.25 -18.24 1.55
CA SER A 15 -12.85 -19.50 1.99
C SER A 15 -14.22 -19.66 1.34
N SER A 16 -14.48 -20.84 0.79
CA SER A 16 -15.76 -21.22 0.20
C SER A 16 -16.34 -22.39 0.98
N PRO A 17 -17.31 -22.15 1.89
CA PRO A 17 -17.92 -23.20 2.69
C PRO A 17 -18.68 -24.23 1.84
N ALA A 18 -19.32 -23.78 0.76
CA ALA A 18 -20.08 -24.64 -0.14
C ALA A 18 -19.22 -25.70 -0.84
N SER A 19 -17.98 -25.36 -1.18
CA SER A 19 -17.00 -26.31 -1.77
C SER A 19 -16.03 -26.90 -0.74
N ARG A 20 -16.10 -26.48 0.53
CA ARG A 20 -15.16 -26.83 1.60
C ARG A 20 -13.68 -26.53 1.24
N HIS A 21 -13.46 -25.49 0.45
CA HIS A 21 -12.12 -25.08 0.01
C HIS A 21 -11.66 -23.80 0.69
N VAL A 22 -10.39 -23.76 1.08
CA VAL A 22 -9.70 -22.58 1.62
C VAL A 22 -8.56 -22.20 0.69
N ASN A 23 -8.56 -20.95 0.23
CA ASN A 23 -7.51 -20.40 -0.62
C ASN A 23 -6.43 -19.76 0.25
N LEU A 24 -5.19 -20.18 0.04
CA LEU A 24 -4.02 -19.71 0.79
C LEU A 24 -3.00 -19.09 -0.16
N SER A 25 -2.31 -18.05 0.32
CA SER A 25 -1.18 -17.41 -0.36
C SER A 25 0.10 -17.59 0.47
N LEU A 26 1.19 -17.89 -0.21
CA LEU A 26 2.52 -18.06 0.36
C LEU A 26 3.48 -17.11 -0.35
N GLN A 27 4.04 -16.13 0.37
CA GLN A 27 5.07 -15.25 -0.19
C GLN A 27 6.43 -15.97 -0.17
N MET A 28 6.94 -16.34 -1.34
CA MET A 28 8.21 -17.07 -1.46
C MET A 28 9.46 -16.21 -1.22
N ARG A 29 9.33 -14.88 -1.31
CA ARG A 29 10.44 -13.95 -1.09
C ARG A 29 10.27 -13.32 0.29
N PRO A 30 11.18 -13.55 1.24
CA PRO A 30 11.35 -12.58 2.31
C PRO A 30 11.72 -11.29 1.59
N VAL A 31 10.83 -10.32 1.63
CA VAL A 31 11.16 -8.96 1.24
C VAL A 31 12.29 -8.58 2.18
N ARG A 32 13.54 -8.59 1.67
CA ARG A 32 14.75 -8.19 2.41
C ARG A 32 14.71 -6.66 2.58
N ILE A 33 13.70 -6.16 3.27
CA ILE A 33 13.73 -4.82 3.83
C ILE A 33 14.26 -5.06 5.24
N SER A 34 15.41 -4.48 5.57
CA SER A 34 15.89 -4.50 6.95
C SER A 34 14.79 -3.92 7.84
N GLU A 35 14.61 -4.39 9.07
CA GLU A 35 13.57 -3.83 9.96
C GLU A 35 13.73 -2.31 10.13
N ASP A 36 14.96 -1.80 9.96
CA ASP A 36 15.33 -0.38 10.01
C ASP A 36 14.89 0.42 8.77
N ASP A 37 14.65 -0.27 7.65
CA ASP A 37 14.14 0.31 6.41
C ASP A 37 12.61 0.20 6.30
N MET A 38 11.95 -0.51 7.22
CA MET A 38 10.49 -0.64 7.24
C MET A 38 9.86 0.62 7.83
N VAL A 39 9.08 1.33 7.01
CA VAL A 39 8.24 2.42 7.50
C VAL A 39 7.17 1.83 8.43
N LYS A 40 7.18 2.27 9.70
CA LYS A 40 6.24 1.80 10.73
C LYS A 40 4.83 2.29 10.44
N LEU A 41 3.84 1.46 10.75
CA LEU A 41 2.43 1.85 10.75
C LEU A 41 2.20 3.08 11.64
N GLY A 42 1.35 3.99 11.19
CA GLY A 42 1.05 5.25 11.88
C GLY A 42 2.11 6.34 11.71
N SER A 43 3.23 6.07 11.01
CA SER A 43 4.24 7.09 10.72
C SER A 43 3.74 8.06 9.65
N ILE A 44 4.15 9.32 9.77
CA ILE A 44 3.98 10.34 8.74
C ILE A 44 5.25 10.35 7.88
N VAL A 45 5.08 10.21 6.56
CA VAL A 45 6.17 10.25 5.58
C VAL A 45 5.92 11.31 4.52
N SER A 46 6.95 11.66 3.78
CA SER A 46 6.84 12.44 2.54
C SER A 46 7.05 11.54 1.33
N GLY A 47 6.53 11.94 0.18
CA GLY A 47 6.66 11.17 -1.04
C GLY A 47 6.33 11.97 -2.29
N VAL A 48 6.75 11.44 -3.44
CA VAL A 48 6.51 12.05 -4.74
C VAL A 48 5.67 11.11 -5.58
N VAL A 49 4.68 11.64 -6.29
CA VAL A 49 3.90 10.86 -7.26
C VAL A 49 4.83 10.37 -8.36
N GLU A 50 4.97 9.06 -8.47
CA GLU A 50 5.71 8.43 -9.57
C GLU A 50 4.80 8.24 -10.78
N GLY A 51 3.55 7.85 -10.55
CA GLY A 51 2.61 7.55 -11.61
C GLY A 51 1.17 7.40 -11.13
N LEU A 52 0.25 7.28 -12.08
CA LEU A 52 -1.18 7.12 -11.85
C LEU A 52 -1.63 5.86 -12.58
N THR A 53 -2.41 5.02 -11.89
CA THR A 53 -3.11 3.88 -12.48
C THR A 53 -4.62 4.17 -12.49
N SER A 54 -5.42 3.32 -13.13
CA SER A 54 -6.89 3.45 -13.10
C SER A 54 -7.46 3.42 -11.68
N SER A 55 -6.86 2.62 -10.78
CA SER A 55 -7.35 2.40 -9.41
C SER A 55 -6.58 3.16 -8.32
N ALA A 56 -5.37 3.66 -8.58
CA ALA A 56 -4.52 4.23 -7.54
C ALA A 56 -3.53 5.30 -8.04
N VAL A 57 -2.96 6.02 -7.09
CA VAL A 57 -1.79 6.90 -7.26
C VAL A 57 -0.57 6.19 -6.69
N VAL A 58 0.48 6.03 -7.50
CA VAL A 58 1.73 5.38 -7.09
C VAL A 58 2.67 6.45 -6.57
N ILE A 59 3.14 6.28 -5.34
CA ILE A 59 4.00 7.23 -4.64
C ILE A 59 5.36 6.59 -4.41
N ASN A 60 6.43 7.29 -4.77
CA ASN A 60 7.77 6.99 -4.29
C ASN A 60 7.94 7.66 -2.92
N VAL A 61 8.00 6.84 -1.87
CA VAL A 61 8.17 7.32 -0.50
C VAL A 61 9.63 7.72 -0.29
N ASN A 62 9.84 8.90 0.27
CA ASN A 62 11.18 9.38 0.59
C ASN A 62 11.72 8.65 1.84
N SER A 63 12.14 7.40 1.66
CA SER A 63 12.81 6.57 2.67
C SER A 63 14.12 6.01 2.12
N LYS A 64 15.01 5.57 3.02
CA LYS A 64 16.34 5.03 2.67
C LYS A 64 16.29 3.85 1.69
N ALA A 65 15.18 3.12 1.66
CA ALA A 65 14.99 1.92 0.84
C ALA A 65 14.17 2.12 -0.44
N HIS A 66 13.95 3.37 -0.89
CA HIS A 66 13.18 3.67 -2.11
C HIS A 66 11.85 2.90 -2.21
N LEU A 67 11.05 3.00 -1.14
CA LEU A 67 9.81 2.24 -1.04
C LEU A 67 8.71 2.85 -1.92
N LYS A 68 7.91 2.00 -2.54
CA LYS A 68 6.72 2.43 -3.28
C LYS A 68 5.46 2.24 -2.44
N GLY A 69 4.64 3.27 -2.39
CA GLY A 69 3.29 3.28 -1.82
C GLY A 69 2.22 3.39 -2.90
N MET A 70 1.00 3.01 -2.56
CA MET A 70 -0.17 3.13 -3.43
C MET A 70 -1.32 3.74 -2.65
N ILE A 71 -1.85 4.87 -3.14
CA ILE A 71 -3.07 5.47 -2.60
C ILE A 71 -4.21 5.12 -3.55
N PHE A 72 -5.11 4.25 -3.10
CA PHE A 72 -6.27 3.89 -3.90
C PHE A 72 -7.28 5.03 -3.93
N ASN A 73 -8.11 5.07 -4.99
CA ASN A 73 -9.08 6.14 -5.20
C ASN A 73 -10.01 6.31 -3.98
N GLU A 74 -10.37 5.22 -3.31
CA GLU A 74 -11.25 5.22 -2.13
C GLU A 74 -10.61 5.93 -0.92
N HIS A 75 -9.29 6.08 -0.92
CA HIS A 75 -8.55 6.69 0.19
C HIS A 75 -8.01 8.09 -0.13
N LEU A 76 -8.22 8.60 -1.35
CA LEU A 76 -7.81 9.95 -1.74
C LEU A 76 -8.64 11.05 -1.05
N ALA A 77 -9.94 10.84 -0.87
CA ALA A 77 -10.85 11.78 -0.22
C ALA A 77 -11.99 11.03 0.49
N ASP A 78 -12.75 11.74 1.34
CA ASP A 78 -13.92 11.14 2.03
C ASP A 78 -15.07 10.87 1.09
N HIS A 79 -15.15 11.67 0.02
CA HIS A 79 -16.23 11.62 -0.95
C HIS A 79 -15.67 11.23 -2.31
N HIS A 80 -16.35 10.31 -2.98
CA HIS A 80 -15.91 9.74 -4.26
C HIS A 80 -15.70 10.82 -5.34
N GLU A 81 -16.60 11.81 -5.41
CA GLU A 81 -16.50 12.92 -6.37
C GLU A 81 -15.23 13.77 -6.14
N ARG A 82 -14.90 14.04 -4.88
CA ARG A 82 -13.68 14.78 -4.50
C ARG A 82 -12.43 13.97 -4.76
N ALA A 83 -12.48 12.64 -4.59
CA ALA A 83 -11.37 11.75 -4.91
C ALA A 83 -11.05 11.76 -6.41
N ALA A 84 -12.08 11.74 -7.28
CA ALA A 84 -11.91 11.83 -8.72
C ALA A 84 -11.28 13.18 -9.15
N LEU A 85 -11.72 14.28 -8.54
CA LEU A 85 -11.16 15.61 -8.79
C LEU A 85 -9.72 15.73 -8.28
N LEU A 86 -9.44 15.23 -7.07
CA LEU A 86 -8.08 15.20 -6.54
C LEU A 86 -7.15 14.36 -7.43
N LYS A 87 -7.65 13.23 -7.94
CA LYS A 87 -6.88 12.40 -8.86
C LYS A 87 -6.58 13.09 -10.19
N SER A 88 -7.51 13.87 -10.73
CA SER A 88 -7.32 14.55 -12.02
C SER A 88 -6.28 15.67 -11.96
N ILE A 89 -6.08 16.29 -10.80
CA ILE A 89 -5.07 17.33 -10.60
C ILE A 89 -3.68 16.79 -10.28
N LEU A 90 -3.59 15.56 -9.77
CA LEU A 90 -2.31 14.91 -9.48
C LEU A 90 -1.58 14.55 -10.77
N LYS A 91 -0.27 14.78 -10.78
CA LYS A 91 0.63 14.45 -11.89
C LYS A 91 1.91 13.83 -11.35
N PRO A 92 2.61 13.00 -12.14
CA PRO A 92 3.96 12.58 -11.81
C PRO A 92 4.84 13.79 -11.45
N GLY A 93 5.60 13.68 -10.37
CA GLY A 93 6.40 14.76 -9.80
C GLY A 93 5.71 15.59 -8.71
N TYR A 94 4.39 15.43 -8.49
CA TYR A 94 3.70 16.10 -7.39
C TYR A 94 4.24 15.60 -6.05
N LYS A 95 4.61 16.53 -5.16
CA LYS A 95 5.17 16.21 -3.85
C LYS A 95 4.10 16.28 -2.77
N PHE A 96 4.03 15.23 -1.98
CA PHE A 96 3.27 15.19 -0.74
C PHE A 96 4.22 15.32 0.45
N ASP A 97 3.99 16.32 1.29
CA ASP A 97 4.81 16.54 2.47
C ASP A 97 4.42 15.64 3.64
N GLN A 98 3.15 15.26 3.74
CA GLN A 98 2.62 14.44 4.84
C GLN A 98 1.67 13.36 4.34
N LEU A 99 2.04 12.11 4.60
CA LEU A 99 1.34 10.91 4.18
C LEU A 99 1.34 9.90 5.34
N LEU A 100 0.17 9.46 5.79
CA LEU A 100 0.04 8.55 6.92
C LEU A 100 0.08 7.09 6.47
N VAL A 101 0.97 6.29 7.07
CA VAL A 101 1.14 4.87 6.74
C VAL A 101 0.09 4.01 7.43
N LEU A 102 -0.87 3.49 6.68
CA LEU A 102 -1.98 2.70 7.24
C LEU A 102 -1.76 1.17 7.20
N VAL A 103 -1.01 0.63 6.24
CA VAL A 103 -0.80 -0.83 6.09
C VAL A 103 0.64 -1.16 5.66
N GLN A 104 1.22 -2.19 6.27
CA GLN A 104 2.60 -2.63 6.04
C GLN A 104 2.62 -3.65 4.89
N GLY A 105 3.29 -3.30 3.77
CA GLY A 105 3.48 -4.17 2.61
C GLY A 105 2.90 -3.66 1.28
N LEU A 106 1.97 -2.70 1.33
CA LEU A 106 1.44 -1.92 0.20
C LEU A 106 0.92 -0.61 0.82
N VAL A 107 1.75 0.41 0.80
CA VAL A 107 1.57 1.57 1.68
C VAL A 107 0.40 2.42 1.18
N PHE A 108 -0.77 2.25 1.79
CA PHE A 108 -1.90 3.17 1.67
C PHE A 108 -1.60 4.41 2.48
N LEU A 109 -1.43 5.53 1.78
CA LEU A 109 -1.16 6.82 2.38
C LEU A 109 -2.45 7.63 2.39
N ALA A 110 -3.08 7.75 3.57
CA ALA A 110 -4.15 8.72 3.73
C ALA A 110 -3.52 10.11 3.87
N TRP A 111 -3.97 11.04 3.03
CA TRP A 111 -3.57 12.44 3.12
C TRP A 111 -4.21 13.03 4.39
N LEU A 112 -3.37 13.54 5.31
CA LEU A 112 -3.80 13.91 6.67
C LEU A 112 -4.63 15.21 6.74
N PHE A 113 -4.95 15.82 5.60
CA PHE A 113 -5.82 16.99 5.52
C PHE A 113 -7.02 16.69 4.60
N LYS A 114 -7.86 15.75 5.03
CA LYS A 114 -9.28 15.81 4.66
C LYS A 114 -9.85 17.05 5.34
N LEU A 115 -10.37 17.99 4.53
CA LEU A 115 -10.98 19.30 4.88
C LEU A 115 -10.05 20.51 4.75
N LEU A 116 -9.94 21.02 3.52
CA LEU A 116 -10.69 22.22 3.14
C LEU A 116 -11.69 21.83 2.03
#